data_AF-A0A846PJH3-F1
#
_entry.id   AF-A0A846PJH3-F1
#
_cell.length_a   1.000
_cell.length_b   1.000
_cell.length_c   1.000
_cell.angle_alpha   90.00
_cell.angle_beta   90.00
_cell.angle_gamma   90.00
#
_symmetry.space_group_name_H-M   'P 1'
#
loop_
_entity.id
_entity.type
_entity.pdbx_description
1 polymer ?
#
loop_
_entity_poly.entity_id
_entity_poly.type
_entity_poly.pdbx_seq_one_letter_code
_entity_poly.pdbx_strand_id
1 'polypeptide(L)'
;MTLVVDHKNGKTFSSATKILEPKQLKVALSPLAWKILKMLAEKPSYPKEIGKKLKMHEQKIYYHIKNLEKAGLIEKLKEEKRQGALAKFYTLTDSAFTVLLKPLEESQKIFQLKKLYKRFLEPFISEGKLDALTILGSPEPHGATKARAKDGAFATDLGLFLGSFLIYRPEIPAKLDTEVKEKDLKNNLIIIGGPGVNSITARVNNKLPIKFERKKHMGNFYSSIYSSISKKNYAEEGCGIVIKTKNPFDKTKDILIIAGRRISGTRAAILAFLQKFDELCKGNSYDSKIFARVLEGVDEDSDGVIDSIEFLE
;
A
#
# COMPACT_ATOMS: atom_id res chain seq x y z
N MET A 1 1.66 -4.38 19.87
CA MET A 1 0.21 -4.20 20.06
C MET A 1 -0.50 -5.13 19.09
N THR A 2 -1.29 -6.07 19.59
CA THR A 2 -2.09 -6.98 18.74
C THR A 2 -3.45 -6.35 18.51
N LEU A 3 -3.98 -6.46 17.29
CA LEU A 3 -5.24 -5.86 16.88
C LEU A 3 -6.19 -6.92 16.32
N VAL A 4 -7.47 -6.80 16.64
CA VAL A 4 -8.54 -7.38 15.82
C VAL A 4 -9.00 -6.28 14.86
N VAL A 5 -9.07 -6.60 13.57
CA VAL A 5 -9.50 -5.67 12.52
C VAL A 5 -10.74 -6.24 11.84
N ASP A 6 -11.74 -5.39 11.63
CA ASP A 6 -13.00 -5.72 10.95
C ASP A 6 -13.31 -4.66 9.89
N HIS A 7 -13.73 -5.08 8.71
CA HIS A 7 -14.02 -4.21 7.57
C HIS A 7 -15.52 -4.26 7.26
N LYS A 8 -16.22 -3.14 7.49
CA LYS A 8 -17.68 -3.02 7.26
C LYS A 8 -18.01 -1.72 6.57
N ASN A 9 -18.83 -1.77 5.51
CA ASN A 9 -19.32 -0.60 4.77
C ASN A 9 -18.20 0.36 4.33
N GLY A 10 -17.08 -0.17 3.83
CA GLY A 10 -15.93 0.63 3.41
C GLY A 10 -15.14 1.30 4.54
N LYS A 11 -15.47 1.01 5.81
CA LYS A 11 -14.75 1.51 6.99
C LYS A 11 -14.00 0.37 7.67
N THR A 12 -12.84 0.71 8.22
CA THR A 12 -12.01 -0.20 9.01
C THR A 12 -12.22 0.09 10.49
N PHE A 13 -12.66 -0.92 11.23
CA PHE A 13 -12.77 -0.90 12.69
C PHE A 13 -11.63 -1.72 13.26
N SER A 14 -11.06 -1.27 14.36
CA SER A 14 -10.04 -2.06 15.06
C SER A 14 -10.16 -1.90 16.56
N SER A 15 -9.72 -2.93 17.28
CA SER A 15 -9.65 -2.94 18.74
C SER A 15 -8.35 -3.61 19.17
N ALA A 16 -7.69 -3.03 20.17
CA ALA A 16 -6.56 -3.68 20.81
C ALA A 16 -7.01 -4.99 21.45
N THR A 17 -6.18 -6.02 21.32
CA THR A 17 -6.46 -7.32 21.90
C THR A 17 -5.26 -7.93 22.58
N LYS A 18 -5.52 -8.70 23.63
CA LYS A 18 -4.54 -9.54 24.30
C LYS A 18 -4.75 -11.00 23.92
N ILE A 19 -3.65 -11.66 23.57
CA ILE A 19 -3.63 -13.08 23.29
C ILE A 19 -3.74 -13.84 24.63
N LEU A 20 -4.66 -14.80 24.70
CA LEU A 20 -4.88 -15.65 25.86
C LEU A 20 -4.39 -17.07 25.60
N GLU A 21 -3.83 -17.66 26.66
CA GLU A 21 -3.62 -19.10 26.75
C GLU A 21 -4.94 -19.85 26.97
N PRO A 22 -5.06 -21.12 26.56
CA PRO A 22 -6.27 -21.93 26.74
C PRO A 22 -6.79 -21.98 28.18
N LYS A 23 -5.88 -21.95 29.17
CA LYS A 23 -6.23 -21.93 30.60
C LYS A 23 -6.94 -20.63 31.01
N GLN A 24 -6.52 -19.48 30.47
CA GLN A 24 -7.14 -18.18 30.75
C GLN A 24 -8.52 -18.10 30.09
N LEU A 25 -8.64 -18.60 28.86
CA LEU A 25 -9.92 -18.67 28.15
C LEU A 25 -10.97 -19.44 28.95
N LYS A 26 -10.61 -20.61 29.52
CA LYS A 26 -11.52 -21.43 30.32
C LYS A 26 -12.18 -20.65 31.47
N VAL A 27 -11.47 -19.71 32.07
CA VAL A 27 -11.99 -18.87 33.17
C VAL A 27 -13.07 -17.90 32.67
N ALA A 28 -12.88 -17.34 31.48
CA ALA A 28 -13.80 -16.37 30.87
C ALA A 28 -15.10 -17.00 30.35
N LEU A 29 -15.06 -18.27 29.92
CA LEU A 29 -16.16 -18.93 29.20
C LEU A 29 -17.35 -19.36 30.07
N SER A 30 -17.25 -19.33 31.40
CA SER A 30 -18.41 -19.63 32.24
C SER A 30 -19.50 -18.54 32.07
N PRO A 31 -20.80 -18.89 32.05
CA PRO A 31 -21.87 -17.90 31.82
C PRO A 31 -21.86 -16.72 32.80
N LEU A 32 -21.47 -16.96 34.06
CA LEU A 32 -21.37 -15.92 35.07
C LEU A 32 -20.13 -15.04 34.88
N ALA A 33 -18.96 -15.64 34.60
CA ALA A 33 -17.75 -14.88 34.31
C ALA A 33 -17.93 -13.97 33.08
N TRP A 34 -18.58 -14.47 32.03
CA TRP A 34 -18.85 -13.68 30.83
C TRP A 34 -19.76 -12.48 31.10
N LYS A 35 -20.80 -12.65 31.94
CA LYS A 35 -21.66 -11.55 32.38
C LYS A 35 -20.88 -10.52 33.21
N ILE A 36 -19.99 -10.97 34.08
CA ILE A 36 -19.12 -10.09 34.87
C ILE A 36 -18.20 -9.28 33.94
N LEU A 37 -17.53 -9.93 32.99
CA LEU A 37 -16.65 -9.27 32.02
C LEU A 37 -17.40 -8.22 31.20
N LYS A 38 -18.60 -8.52 30.68
CA LYS A 38 -19.43 -7.54 29.97
C LYS A 38 -19.78 -6.32 30.83
N MET A 39 -20.16 -6.54 32.08
CA MET A 39 -20.44 -5.43 33.00
C MET A 39 -19.21 -4.57 33.27
N LEU A 40 -18.04 -5.19 33.47
CA LEU A 40 -16.78 -4.48 33.69
C LEU A 40 -16.29 -3.74 32.45
N ALA A 41 -16.65 -4.22 31.24
CA ALA A 41 -16.40 -3.54 29.97
C ALA A 41 -17.20 -2.23 29.86
N GLU A 42 -18.43 -2.22 30.35
CA GLU A 42 -19.29 -1.02 30.36
C GLU A 42 -18.84 -0.01 31.41
N LYS A 43 -18.54 -0.50 32.63
CA LYS A 43 -18.19 0.37 33.76
C LYS A 43 -17.39 -0.37 34.85
N PRO A 44 -16.29 0.23 35.34
CA PRO A 44 -15.58 -0.31 36.49
C PRO A 44 -16.49 -0.48 37.70
N SER A 45 -16.47 -1.67 38.32
CA SER A 45 -17.42 -2.05 39.37
C SER A 45 -16.75 -2.89 40.46
N TYR A 46 -17.34 -2.93 41.66
CA TYR A 46 -16.89 -3.76 42.78
C TYR A 46 -17.81 -4.98 42.99
N PRO A 47 -17.34 -6.08 43.60
CA PRO A 47 -18.05 -7.37 43.64
C PRO A 47 -19.50 -7.32 44.16
N LYS A 48 -19.77 -6.49 45.17
CA LYS A 48 -21.10 -6.36 45.76
C LYS A 48 -22.11 -5.65 44.83
N GLU A 49 -21.68 -4.67 44.03
CA GLU A 49 -22.52 -4.04 43.01
C GLU A 49 -22.85 -5.03 41.88
N ILE A 50 -21.85 -5.82 41.46
CA ILE A 50 -22.01 -6.88 40.47
C ILE A 50 -22.99 -7.96 40.96
N GLY A 51 -22.86 -8.42 42.21
CA GLY A 51 -23.77 -9.39 42.82
C GLY A 51 -25.22 -8.93 42.87
N LYS A 52 -25.45 -7.67 43.26
CA LYS A 52 -26.79 -7.07 43.25
C LYS A 52 -27.38 -7.02 41.84
N LYS A 53 -26.65 -6.51 40.85
CA LYS A 53 -27.16 -6.37 39.46
C LYS A 53 -27.41 -7.72 38.80
N LEU A 54 -26.58 -8.73 39.09
CA LEU A 54 -26.74 -10.09 38.55
C LEU A 54 -27.67 -10.99 39.37
N LYS A 55 -28.21 -10.51 40.51
CA LYS A 55 -29.00 -11.30 41.47
C LYS A 55 -28.29 -12.59 41.89
N MET A 56 -27.00 -12.49 42.20
CA MET A 56 -26.12 -13.61 42.55
C MET A 56 -25.50 -13.42 43.95
N HIS A 57 -25.25 -14.52 44.65
CA HIS A 57 -24.60 -14.51 45.95
C HIS A 57 -23.19 -13.90 45.88
N GLU A 58 -22.85 -13.02 46.82
CA GLU A 58 -21.60 -12.22 46.79
C GLU A 58 -20.35 -13.11 46.75
N GLN A 59 -20.29 -14.19 47.55
CA GLN A 59 -19.14 -15.10 47.56
C GLN A 59 -18.86 -15.72 46.18
N LYS A 60 -19.90 -15.99 45.39
CA LYS A 60 -19.77 -16.52 44.03
C LYS A 60 -19.15 -15.48 43.10
N ILE A 61 -19.51 -14.20 43.26
CA ILE A 61 -18.89 -13.10 42.51
C ILE A 61 -17.42 -12.93 42.91
N TYR A 62 -17.11 -12.92 44.20
CA TYR A 62 -15.72 -12.82 44.68
C TYR A 62 -14.84 -13.95 44.12
N TYR A 63 -15.38 -15.17 44.05
CA TYR A 63 -14.70 -16.30 43.42
C TYR A 63 -14.35 -16.02 41.94
N HIS A 64 -15.31 -15.53 41.14
CA HIS A 64 -15.05 -15.21 39.74
C HIS A 64 -14.10 -14.03 39.57
N ILE A 65 -14.24 -12.96 40.36
CA ILE A 65 -13.34 -11.80 40.31
C ILE A 65 -11.91 -12.23 40.58
N LYS A 66 -11.67 -13.01 41.63
CA LYS A 66 -10.32 -13.53 41.95
C LYS A 66 -9.73 -14.35 40.81
N ASN A 67 -10.53 -15.21 40.17
CA ASN A 67 -10.06 -16.05 39.07
C ASN A 67 -9.80 -15.24 37.79
N LEU A 68 -10.67 -14.28 37.47
CA LEU A 68 -10.51 -13.39 36.32
C LEU A 68 -9.29 -12.48 36.47
N GLU A 69 -9.07 -11.95 37.68
CA GLU A 69 -7.89 -11.13 38.02
C GLU A 69 -6.61 -11.97 37.90
N LYS A 70 -6.61 -13.18 38.47
CA LYS A 70 -5.48 -14.11 38.34
C LYS A 70 -5.22 -14.52 36.89
N ALA A 71 -6.25 -14.61 36.05
CA ALA A 71 -6.12 -14.86 34.63
C ALA A 71 -5.64 -13.62 33.84
N GLY A 72 -5.52 -12.46 34.46
CA GLY A 72 -5.08 -11.21 33.83
C GLY A 72 -6.11 -10.62 32.85
N LEU A 73 -7.38 -10.96 33.02
CA LEU A 73 -8.52 -10.48 32.23
C LEU A 73 -9.12 -9.20 32.82
N ILE A 74 -8.94 -9.00 34.11
CA ILE A 74 -9.35 -7.81 34.84
C ILE A 74 -8.23 -7.35 35.75
N GLU A 75 -8.24 -6.08 36.11
CA GLU A 75 -7.32 -5.49 37.06
C GLU A 75 -8.04 -4.55 38.02
N LYS A 76 -7.41 -4.31 39.16
CA LYS A 76 -7.91 -3.36 40.15
C LYS A 76 -7.60 -1.94 39.69
N LEU A 77 -8.64 -1.19 39.37
CA LEU A 77 -8.52 0.21 38.95
C LEU A 77 -8.27 1.15 40.13
N LYS A 78 -9.05 0.98 41.20
CA LYS A 78 -8.98 1.85 42.40
C LYS A 78 -9.62 1.20 43.63
N GLU A 79 -9.40 1.81 44.78
CA GLU A 79 -10.04 1.44 46.05
C GLU A 79 -10.72 2.68 46.66
N GLU A 80 -11.94 2.52 47.17
CA GLU A 80 -12.70 3.59 47.81
C GLU A 80 -13.37 3.09 49.09
N LYS A 81 -13.47 3.94 50.12
CA LYS A 81 -14.29 3.62 51.30
C LYS A 81 -15.76 3.81 50.96
N ARG A 82 -16.58 2.76 51.13
CA ARG A 82 -18.04 2.81 51.02
C ARG A 82 -18.68 2.13 52.22
N GLN A 83 -19.60 2.83 52.88
CA GLN A 83 -20.36 2.31 54.04
C GLN A 83 -19.44 1.68 55.10
N GLY A 84 -18.32 2.33 55.40
CA GLY A 84 -17.35 1.87 56.40
C GLY A 84 -16.39 0.76 55.96
N ALA A 85 -16.56 0.17 54.76
CA ALA A 85 -15.68 -0.88 54.21
C ALA A 85 -14.91 -0.40 52.98
N LEU A 86 -13.73 -1.00 52.74
CA LEU A 86 -12.93 -0.71 51.55
C LEU A 86 -13.45 -1.51 50.35
N ALA A 87 -13.90 -0.82 49.30
CA ALA A 87 -14.41 -1.41 48.07
C ALA A 87 -13.35 -1.31 46.96
N LYS A 88 -12.95 -2.46 46.42
CA LYS A 88 -12.02 -2.56 45.28
C LYS A 88 -12.80 -2.57 43.97
N PHE A 89 -12.52 -1.62 43.10
CA PHE A 89 -13.12 -1.51 41.77
C PHE A 89 -12.23 -2.20 40.75
N TYR A 90 -12.85 -3.01 39.90
CA TYR A 90 -12.19 -3.75 38.84
C TYR A 90 -12.59 -3.23 37.47
N THR A 91 -11.72 -3.39 36.47
CA THR A 91 -11.98 -3.10 35.05
C THR A 91 -11.34 -4.18 34.18
N LEU A 92 -11.73 -4.28 32.90
CA LEU A 92 -11.01 -5.11 31.93
C LEU A 92 -9.59 -4.58 31.71
N THR A 93 -8.64 -5.49 31.51
CA THR A 93 -7.27 -5.15 31.10
C THR A 93 -7.19 -4.73 29.63
N ASP A 94 -8.04 -5.31 28.77
CA ASP A 94 -8.08 -5.07 27.33
C ASP A 94 -9.53 -5.05 26.82
N SER A 95 -9.80 -4.31 25.75
CA SER A 95 -11.12 -4.21 25.11
C SER A 95 -11.55 -5.50 24.39
N ALA A 96 -10.59 -6.36 24.05
CA ALA A 96 -10.84 -7.65 23.42
C ALA A 96 -9.78 -8.69 23.82
N PHE A 97 -10.17 -9.96 23.80
CA PHE A 97 -9.27 -11.08 24.06
C PHE A 97 -9.33 -12.07 22.89
N THR A 98 -8.18 -12.56 22.45
CA THR A 98 -8.04 -13.46 21.29
C THR A 98 -7.34 -14.74 21.70
N VAL A 99 -7.69 -15.86 21.07
CA VAL A 99 -7.02 -17.15 21.27
C VAL A 99 -6.43 -17.57 19.94
N LEU A 100 -5.16 -17.94 19.96
CA LEU A 100 -4.46 -18.46 18.79
C LEU A 100 -4.61 -19.99 18.75
N LEU A 101 -5.23 -20.50 17.69
CA LEU A 101 -5.27 -21.94 17.41
C LEU A 101 -4.04 -22.41 16.63
N LYS A 102 -3.33 -21.48 16.00
CA LYS A 102 -2.05 -21.66 15.31
C LYS A 102 -1.13 -20.50 15.67
N PRO A 103 0.20 -20.67 15.63
CA PRO A 103 1.13 -19.56 15.77
C PRO A 103 0.82 -18.44 14.77
N LEU A 104 1.12 -17.19 15.14
CA LEU A 104 1.10 -16.10 14.17
C LEU A 104 2.16 -16.40 13.10
N GLU A 105 1.72 -16.46 11.86
CA GLU A 105 2.61 -16.54 10.70
C GLU A 105 2.96 -15.12 10.25
N GLU A 106 4.07 -14.98 9.54
CA GLU A 106 4.47 -13.70 8.96
C GLU A 106 3.41 -13.25 7.95
N SER A 107 2.53 -12.35 8.40
CA SER A 107 1.52 -11.73 7.55
C SER A 107 2.09 -10.48 6.94
N GLN A 108 2.40 -10.55 5.66
CA GLN A 108 2.53 -9.36 4.86
C GLN A 108 1.12 -8.76 4.74
N LYS A 109 0.93 -7.43 4.86
CA LYS A 109 -0.31 -6.73 4.45
C LYS A 109 -0.84 -7.19 3.06
N ILE A 110 0.07 -7.80 2.29
CA ILE A 110 -0.02 -8.42 0.97
C ILE A 110 -0.93 -9.67 0.88
N PHE A 111 -1.39 -10.33 1.94
CA PHE A 111 -2.31 -11.47 1.75
C PHE A 111 -3.68 -11.09 1.12
N GLN A 112 -4.04 -9.81 1.11
CA GLN A 112 -5.18 -9.29 0.33
C GLN A 112 -4.80 -8.73 -1.05
N LEU A 113 -3.50 -8.62 -1.37
CA LEU A 113 -3.05 -8.19 -2.68
C LEU A 113 -3.38 -9.31 -3.68
N LYS A 114 -4.25 -9.01 -4.66
CA LYS A 114 -4.56 -9.94 -5.74
C LYS A 114 -3.25 -10.51 -6.30
N LYS A 115 -3.17 -11.84 -6.52
CA LYS A 115 -1.97 -12.50 -7.09
C LYS A 115 -1.44 -11.76 -8.33
N LEU A 116 -2.35 -11.17 -9.09
CA LEU A 116 -2.11 -10.33 -10.25
C LEU A 116 -1.24 -9.09 -9.94
N TYR A 117 -1.53 -8.38 -8.85
CA TYR A 117 -0.79 -7.19 -8.43
C TYR A 117 0.61 -7.55 -7.93
N LYS A 118 0.73 -8.64 -7.15
CA LYS A 118 2.02 -9.16 -6.69
C LYS A 118 2.95 -9.44 -7.88
N ARG A 119 2.43 -10.14 -8.90
CA ARG A 119 3.15 -10.43 -10.15
C ARG A 119 3.63 -9.17 -10.86
N PHE A 120 2.86 -8.08 -10.81
CA PHE A 120 3.25 -6.82 -11.44
C PHE A 120 4.26 -6.02 -10.59
N LEU A 121 4.08 -5.94 -9.27
CA LEU A 121 4.89 -5.10 -8.40
C LEU A 121 6.26 -5.71 -8.03
N GLU A 122 6.42 -7.03 -8.04
CA GLU A 122 7.73 -7.66 -7.82
C GLU A 122 8.68 -7.42 -9.02
N PRO A 123 9.97 -7.11 -8.84
CA PRO A 123 10.70 -7.06 -7.57
C PRO A 123 10.65 -5.69 -6.88
N PHE A 124 10.07 -4.66 -7.50
CA PHE A 124 10.08 -3.29 -6.96
C PHE A 124 9.47 -3.19 -5.56
N ILE A 125 8.43 -3.97 -5.29
CA ILE A 125 7.89 -4.17 -3.95
C ILE A 125 7.91 -5.67 -3.67
N SER A 126 8.68 -6.06 -2.65
CA SER A 126 8.76 -7.43 -2.15
C SER A 126 8.56 -7.42 -0.65
N GLU A 127 7.67 -8.26 -0.15
CA GLU A 127 7.42 -8.40 1.29
C GLU A 127 7.04 -7.09 2.01
N GLY A 128 6.34 -6.20 1.30
CA GLY A 128 5.93 -4.89 1.81
C GLY A 128 7.10 -3.91 1.95
N LYS A 129 8.25 -4.23 1.37
CA LYS A 129 9.44 -3.40 1.28
C LYS A 129 9.66 -2.91 -0.14
N LEU A 130 10.09 -1.67 -0.28
CA LEU A 130 10.46 -1.09 -1.58
C LEU A 130 11.92 -1.49 -1.88
N ASP A 131 12.13 -2.26 -2.94
CA ASP A 131 13.44 -2.57 -3.51
C ASP A 131 13.53 -1.95 -4.91
N ALA A 132 13.54 -0.60 -4.96
CA ALA A 132 13.69 0.15 -6.19
C ALA A 132 14.23 1.57 -5.92
N LEU A 133 14.99 2.10 -6.88
CA LEU A 133 15.32 3.51 -6.98
C LEU A 133 14.35 4.20 -7.95
N THR A 134 13.64 5.21 -7.46
CA THR A 134 12.79 6.07 -8.30
C THR A 134 13.65 7.16 -8.94
N ILE A 135 13.53 7.32 -10.26
CA ILE A 135 14.28 8.31 -11.03
C ILE A 135 13.28 9.26 -11.69
N LEU A 136 13.37 10.54 -11.33
CA LEU A 136 12.55 11.61 -11.90
C LEU A 136 13.38 12.46 -12.86
N GLY A 137 12.75 13.03 -13.88
CA GLY A 137 13.41 14.04 -14.71
C GLY A 137 13.73 15.30 -13.90
N SER A 138 14.90 15.90 -14.12
CA SER A 138 15.25 17.17 -13.48
C SER A 138 14.40 18.34 -14.01
N PRO A 139 13.90 19.24 -13.14
CA PRO A 139 13.15 20.42 -13.56
C PRO A 139 14.05 21.47 -14.25
N GLU A 140 15.36 21.38 -14.05
CA GLU A 140 16.35 22.24 -14.70
C GLU A 140 16.60 21.80 -16.15
N PRO A 141 16.75 22.72 -17.12
CA PRO A 141 17.06 22.35 -18.50
C PRO A 141 18.36 21.55 -18.63
N HIS A 142 18.29 20.36 -19.22
CA HIS A 142 19.47 19.53 -19.46
C HIS A 142 19.27 18.60 -20.69
N GLY A 143 20.33 17.86 -21.04
CA GLY A 143 20.29 16.89 -22.13
C GLY A 143 20.14 17.50 -23.53
N ALA A 144 19.88 16.64 -24.53
CA ALA A 144 19.85 17.03 -25.94
C ALA A 144 18.63 17.87 -26.34
N THR A 145 17.57 17.84 -25.55
CA THR A 145 16.29 18.53 -25.77
C THR A 145 16.18 19.83 -24.98
N LYS A 146 16.99 20.01 -23.92
CA LYS A 146 16.92 21.14 -22.97
C LYS A 146 15.51 21.38 -22.39
N ALA A 147 14.68 20.34 -22.35
CA ALA A 147 13.33 20.42 -21.80
C ALA A 147 13.38 20.42 -20.27
N ARG A 148 12.32 20.95 -19.64
CA ARG A 148 12.15 20.98 -18.18
C ARG A 148 11.14 19.91 -17.77
N ALA A 149 11.49 19.05 -16.82
CA ALA A 149 10.53 18.10 -16.27
C ALA A 149 9.50 18.82 -15.39
N LYS A 150 8.24 18.41 -15.49
CA LYS A 150 7.14 18.86 -14.63
C LYS A 150 6.38 17.69 -14.01
N ASP A 151 6.91 16.48 -14.15
CA ASP A 151 6.24 15.24 -13.77
C ASP A 151 6.27 14.97 -12.26
N GLY A 152 6.97 15.79 -11.47
CA GLY A 152 7.12 15.62 -10.02
C GLY A 152 5.81 15.64 -9.23
N ALA A 153 4.81 16.40 -9.68
CA ALA A 153 3.48 16.39 -9.07
C ALA A 153 2.85 14.99 -9.18
N PHE A 154 2.84 14.40 -10.38
CA PHE A 154 2.26 13.08 -10.61
C PHE A 154 3.07 11.95 -9.94
N ALA A 155 4.38 12.12 -9.81
CA ALA A 155 5.22 11.18 -9.06
C ALA A 155 4.79 11.07 -7.58
N THR A 156 4.19 12.13 -7.01
CA THR A 156 3.63 12.10 -5.65
C THR A 156 2.43 11.16 -5.58
N ASP A 157 1.53 11.21 -6.56
CA ASP A 157 0.35 10.33 -6.61
C ASP A 157 0.76 8.87 -6.74
N LEU A 158 1.73 8.58 -7.61
CA LEU A 158 2.30 7.24 -7.73
C LEU A 158 2.98 6.81 -6.43
N GLY A 159 3.68 7.72 -5.75
CA GLY A 159 4.32 7.45 -4.46
C GLY A 159 3.32 7.06 -3.38
N LEU A 160 2.19 7.76 -3.28
CA LEU A 160 1.10 7.42 -2.37
C LEU A 160 0.48 6.06 -2.71
N PHE A 161 0.24 5.80 -3.99
CA PHE A 161 -0.25 4.51 -4.48
C PHE A 161 0.69 3.36 -4.10
N LEU A 162 1.98 3.47 -4.41
CA LEU A 162 2.99 2.45 -4.06
C LEU A 162 3.12 2.30 -2.53
N GLY A 163 3.03 3.41 -1.79
CA GLY A 163 3.05 3.44 -0.33
C GLY A 163 1.93 2.63 0.33
N SER A 164 0.78 2.48 -0.34
CA SER A 164 -0.33 1.65 0.16
C SER A 164 0.05 0.17 0.31
N PHE A 165 1.07 -0.29 -0.42
CA PHE A 165 1.58 -1.66 -0.36
C PHE A 165 2.75 -1.84 0.62
N LEU A 166 3.23 -0.75 1.24
CA LEU A 166 4.37 -0.80 2.16
C LEU A 166 3.93 -1.00 3.62
N ILE A 167 4.77 -1.70 4.39
CA ILE A 167 4.57 -1.94 5.83
C ILE A 167 5.50 -1.10 6.72
N TYR A 168 6.32 -0.25 6.11
CA TYR A 168 7.32 0.60 6.75
C TYR A 168 7.38 1.94 6.03
N ARG A 169 8.06 2.91 6.64
CA ARG A 169 8.40 4.18 5.99
C ARG A 169 9.75 4.03 5.29
N PRO A 170 9.82 4.02 3.95
CA PRO A 170 11.09 3.97 3.24
C PRO A 170 11.89 5.26 3.48
N GLU A 171 13.21 5.16 3.51
CA GLU A 171 14.10 6.32 3.38
C GLU A 171 14.13 6.77 1.91
N ILE A 172 14.27 8.08 1.69
CA ILE A 172 14.03 8.79 0.41
C ILE A 172 14.56 7.98 -0.79
N PRO A 173 13.69 7.29 -1.55
CA PRO A 173 14.11 6.37 -2.59
C PRO A 173 14.18 7.04 -3.97
N ALA A 174 14.26 8.38 -4.02
CA ALA A 174 14.15 9.14 -5.27
C ALA A 174 15.42 9.95 -5.57
N LYS A 175 15.80 9.98 -6.84
CA LYS A 175 16.85 10.85 -7.39
C LYS A 175 16.37 11.55 -8.66
N LEU A 176 16.91 12.72 -8.92
CA LEU A 176 16.83 13.31 -10.26
C LEU A 176 17.74 12.54 -11.19
N ASP A 177 17.35 12.43 -12.46
CA ASP A 177 18.13 11.75 -13.49
C ASP A 177 19.55 12.32 -13.65
N THR A 178 19.74 13.62 -13.39
CA THR A 178 21.04 14.30 -13.34
C THR A 178 21.92 13.90 -12.14
N GLU A 179 21.35 13.30 -11.10
CA GLU A 179 22.06 12.87 -9.88
C GLU A 179 22.40 11.37 -9.90
N VAL A 180 21.88 10.63 -10.89
CA VAL A 180 22.06 9.19 -11.04
C VAL A 180 23.50 8.88 -11.46
N LYS A 181 24.15 7.97 -10.72
CA LYS A 181 25.49 7.45 -11.03
C LYS A 181 25.38 6.07 -11.66
N GLU A 182 26.42 5.62 -12.37
CA GLU A 182 26.43 4.30 -13.02
C GLU A 182 26.19 3.12 -12.04
N LYS A 183 26.63 3.24 -10.79
CA LYS A 183 26.33 2.24 -9.76
C LYS A 183 24.84 2.15 -9.43
N ASP A 184 24.12 3.28 -9.51
CA ASP A 184 22.71 3.36 -9.16
C ASP A 184 21.86 2.64 -10.21
N LEU A 185 22.31 2.63 -11.47
CA LEU A 185 21.64 1.97 -12.60
C LEU A 185 21.60 0.45 -12.49
N LYS A 186 22.38 -0.15 -11.58
CA LYS A 186 22.39 -1.59 -11.32
C LYS A 186 21.36 -2.04 -10.27
N ASN A 187 20.44 -1.15 -9.86
CA ASN A 187 19.31 -1.49 -8.99
C ASN A 187 18.05 -1.80 -9.80
N ASN A 188 16.97 -2.21 -9.13
CA ASN A 188 15.65 -2.10 -9.75
C ASN A 188 15.29 -0.62 -9.87
N LEU A 189 14.74 -0.18 -11.00
CA LEU A 189 14.47 1.24 -11.25
C LEU A 189 13.00 1.49 -11.55
N ILE A 190 12.42 2.52 -10.92
CA ILE A 190 11.13 3.09 -11.34
C ILE A 190 11.45 4.44 -12.00
N ILE A 191 11.28 4.53 -13.31
CA ILE A 191 11.70 5.70 -14.10
C ILE A 191 10.45 6.43 -14.56
N ILE A 192 10.32 7.69 -14.15
CA ILE A 192 9.16 8.52 -14.47
C ILE A 192 9.59 9.63 -15.43
N GLY A 193 8.82 9.79 -16.50
CA GLY A 193 9.02 10.83 -17.50
C GLY A 193 9.59 10.33 -18.82
N GLY A 194 9.15 10.96 -19.89
CA GLY A 194 9.57 10.67 -21.26
C GLY A 194 11.05 10.96 -21.50
N PRO A 195 11.64 10.38 -22.57
CA PRO A 195 13.06 10.52 -22.88
C PRO A 195 13.48 11.93 -23.30
N GLY A 196 12.53 12.85 -23.45
CA GLY A 196 12.80 14.27 -23.63
C GLY A 196 13.10 15.03 -22.33
N VAL A 197 12.71 14.49 -21.17
CA VAL A 197 12.87 15.13 -19.85
C VAL A 197 13.54 14.22 -18.82
N ASN A 198 13.74 12.94 -19.14
CA ASN A 198 14.46 11.97 -18.32
C ASN A 198 15.52 11.26 -19.18
N SER A 199 16.78 11.56 -18.88
CA SER A 199 17.95 11.03 -19.59
C SER A 199 18.11 9.51 -19.46
N ILE A 200 17.66 8.92 -18.35
CA ILE A 200 17.71 7.46 -18.15
C ILE A 200 16.68 6.78 -19.06
N THR A 201 15.45 7.32 -19.17
CA THR A 201 14.47 6.86 -20.17
C THR A 201 15.06 6.91 -21.58
N ALA A 202 15.76 7.99 -21.94
CA ALA A 202 16.42 8.12 -23.25
C ALA A 202 17.49 7.05 -23.50
N ARG A 203 18.29 6.71 -22.49
CA ARG A 203 19.35 5.67 -22.58
C ARG A 203 18.78 4.27 -22.81
N VAL A 204 17.62 3.96 -22.22
CA VAL A 204 17.01 2.62 -22.33
C VAL A 204 16.04 2.50 -23.49
N ASN A 205 15.53 3.62 -24.05
CA ASN A 205 14.47 3.68 -25.04
C ASN A 205 14.63 2.69 -26.22
N ASN A 206 15.83 2.57 -26.79
CA ASN A 206 16.07 1.70 -27.95
C ASN A 206 16.01 0.19 -27.63
N LYS A 207 15.98 -0.17 -26.34
CA LYS A 207 15.94 -1.56 -25.86
C LYS A 207 14.54 -1.96 -25.39
N LEU A 208 13.55 -1.07 -25.49
CA LEU A 208 12.18 -1.31 -25.05
C LEU A 208 11.33 -1.93 -26.17
N PRO A 209 10.35 -2.78 -25.83
CA PRO A 209 9.42 -3.34 -26.81
C PRO A 209 8.46 -2.27 -27.37
N ILE A 210 8.20 -1.22 -26.59
CA ILE A 210 7.45 -0.04 -27.00
C ILE A 210 8.36 1.16 -26.72
N LYS A 211 8.64 1.96 -27.74
CA LYS A 211 9.68 3.00 -27.70
C LYS A 211 9.20 4.32 -28.25
N PHE A 212 9.80 5.41 -27.80
CA PHE A 212 9.58 6.73 -28.37
C PHE A 212 10.45 6.91 -29.62
N GLU A 213 9.84 7.25 -30.75
CA GLU A 213 10.56 7.51 -31.98
C GLU A 213 11.07 8.95 -32.03
N ARG A 214 12.35 9.11 -32.33
CA ARG A 214 13.01 10.41 -32.40
C ARG A 214 13.20 10.85 -33.85
N LYS A 215 12.68 12.02 -34.20
CA LYS A 215 12.94 12.65 -35.51
C LYS A 215 14.19 13.50 -35.44
N LYS A 216 15.32 12.95 -35.91
CA LYS A 216 16.64 13.62 -35.88
C LYS A 216 16.66 14.96 -36.65
N HIS A 217 15.88 15.08 -37.72
CA HIS A 217 15.83 16.28 -38.57
C HIS A 217 15.00 17.44 -37.99
N MET A 218 14.23 17.23 -36.92
CA MET A 218 13.39 18.24 -36.26
C MET A 218 13.81 18.42 -34.79
N GLY A 219 15.07 18.81 -34.56
CA GLY A 219 15.51 19.26 -33.23
C GLY A 219 15.49 18.22 -32.12
N ASN A 220 15.68 16.93 -32.43
CA ASN A 220 15.67 15.82 -31.46
C ASN A 220 14.34 15.60 -30.72
N PHE A 221 13.23 15.94 -31.37
CA PHE A 221 11.90 15.72 -30.80
C PHE A 221 11.43 14.26 -30.89
N TYR A 222 10.67 13.81 -29.89
CA TYR A 222 10.03 12.48 -29.88
C TYR A 222 8.62 12.58 -30.47
N SER A 223 8.45 12.12 -31.71
CA SER A 223 7.23 12.36 -32.50
C SER A 223 6.09 11.40 -32.21
N SER A 224 6.41 10.17 -31.84
CA SER A 224 5.47 9.06 -31.75
C SER A 224 5.98 8.01 -30.77
N ILE A 225 5.07 7.16 -30.30
CA ILE A 225 5.36 5.91 -29.63
C ILE A 225 5.15 4.79 -30.66
N TYR A 226 6.16 3.94 -30.85
CA TYR A 226 6.09 2.77 -31.71
C TYR A 226 6.10 1.49 -30.86
N SER A 227 5.11 0.62 -31.07
CA SER A 227 5.06 -0.71 -30.46
C SER A 227 5.61 -1.75 -31.42
N SER A 228 6.69 -2.41 -31.04
CA SER A 228 7.22 -3.56 -31.81
C SER A 228 6.36 -4.82 -31.65
N ILE A 229 5.45 -4.84 -30.66
CA ILE A 229 4.53 -5.95 -30.38
C ILE A 229 3.35 -5.88 -31.38
N SER A 230 2.62 -4.76 -31.40
CA SER A 230 1.46 -4.56 -32.27
C SER A 230 1.80 -4.01 -33.66
N LYS A 231 3.03 -3.54 -33.89
CA LYS A 231 3.50 -2.81 -35.09
C LYS A 231 2.79 -1.47 -35.33
N LYS A 232 2.12 -0.92 -34.32
CA LYS A 232 1.39 0.35 -34.40
C LYS A 232 2.26 1.55 -33.99
N ASN A 233 1.87 2.71 -34.51
CA ASN A 233 2.39 4.01 -34.13
C ASN A 233 1.30 4.84 -33.47
N TYR A 234 1.64 5.49 -32.36
CA TYR A 234 0.75 6.34 -31.56
C TYR A 234 1.35 7.73 -31.47
N ALA A 235 0.64 8.73 -32.01
CA ALA A 235 1.18 10.08 -32.15
C ALA A 235 0.51 11.11 -31.24
N GLU A 236 -0.57 10.76 -30.54
CA GLU A 236 -1.33 11.72 -29.72
C GLU A 236 -0.53 12.23 -28.52
N GLU A 237 -0.84 13.44 -28.04
CA GLU A 237 -0.12 14.06 -26.90
C GLU A 237 -0.47 13.37 -25.58
N GLY A 238 -1.71 12.92 -25.43
CA GLY A 238 -2.20 12.15 -24.29
C GLY A 238 -1.66 10.72 -24.22
N CYS A 239 -0.91 10.26 -25.23
CA CYS A 239 -0.37 8.90 -25.23
C CYS A 239 0.78 8.72 -24.22
N GLY A 240 0.61 7.71 -23.37
CA GLY A 240 1.57 7.24 -22.38
C GLY A 240 1.92 5.77 -22.55
N ILE A 241 3.01 5.37 -21.90
CA ILE A 241 3.43 3.97 -21.80
C ILE A 241 3.67 3.59 -20.34
N VAL A 242 3.32 2.34 -20.02
CA VAL A 242 3.77 1.67 -18.80
C VAL A 242 4.46 0.38 -19.20
N ILE A 243 5.74 0.26 -18.88
CA ILE A 243 6.56 -0.91 -19.25
C ILE A 243 7.32 -1.42 -18.06
N LYS A 244 7.11 -2.69 -17.71
CA LYS A 244 7.97 -3.46 -16.82
C LYS A 244 8.78 -4.46 -17.64
N THR A 245 10.11 -4.38 -17.55
CA THR A 245 11.03 -5.26 -18.28
C THR A 245 12.35 -5.42 -17.55
N LYS A 246 13.22 -6.32 -18.03
CA LYS A 246 14.56 -6.52 -17.46
C LYS A 246 15.44 -5.29 -17.64
N ASN A 247 16.15 -4.95 -16.57
CA ASN A 247 17.04 -3.79 -16.56
C ASN A 247 18.17 -3.98 -17.60
N PRO A 248 18.31 -3.06 -18.58
CA PRO A 248 19.36 -3.18 -19.58
C PRO A 248 20.79 -2.91 -19.09
N PHE A 249 20.95 -2.35 -17.89
CA PHE A 249 22.25 -2.12 -17.24
C PHE A 249 22.67 -3.30 -16.34
N ASP A 250 21.71 -4.07 -15.84
CA ASP A 250 21.91 -5.32 -15.10
C ASP A 250 20.73 -6.28 -15.32
N LYS A 251 20.95 -7.41 -16.00
CA LYS A 251 19.89 -8.36 -16.36
C LYS A 251 19.28 -9.11 -15.17
N THR A 252 19.88 -9.03 -13.99
CA THR A 252 19.32 -9.62 -12.76
C THR A 252 18.25 -8.73 -12.11
N LYS A 253 18.16 -7.46 -12.52
CA LYS A 253 17.22 -6.47 -12.02
C LYS A 253 16.13 -6.14 -13.05
N ASP A 254 15.13 -5.39 -12.62
CA ASP A 254 14.00 -4.97 -13.45
C ASP A 254 13.86 -3.44 -13.47
N ILE A 255 13.27 -2.92 -14.55
CA ILE A 255 12.88 -1.51 -14.67
C ILE A 255 11.40 -1.38 -14.95
N LEU A 256 10.77 -0.39 -14.32
CA LEU A 256 9.41 0.05 -14.56
C LEU A 256 9.48 1.46 -15.14
N ILE A 257 9.02 1.64 -16.37
CA ILE A 257 9.00 2.92 -17.07
C ILE A 257 7.56 3.40 -17.11
N ILE A 258 7.35 4.63 -16.66
CA ILE A 258 6.05 5.30 -16.63
C ILE A 258 6.27 6.66 -17.30
N ALA A 259 5.88 6.77 -18.57
CA ALA A 259 6.33 7.88 -19.38
C ALA A 259 5.31 8.25 -20.46
N GLY A 260 5.12 9.55 -20.69
CA GLY A 260 4.41 10.08 -21.85
C GLY A 260 5.33 10.61 -22.92
N ARG A 261 4.77 10.79 -24.12
CA ARG A 261 5.40 11.63 -25.15
C ARG A 261 5.45 13.09 -24.68
N ARG A 262 4.40 13.51 -23.97
CA ARG A 262 4.23 14.80 -23.30
C ARG A 262 3.88 14.58 -21.83
N ILE A 263 3.83 15.68 -21.09
CA ILE A 263 3.40 15.70 -19.69
C ILE A 263 2.02 15.06 -19.50
N SER A 264 1.10 15.30 -20.43
CA SER A 264 -0.24 14.70 -20.50
C SER A 264 -0.18 13.17 -20.56
N GLY A 265 0.66 12.62 -21.44
CA GLY A 265 0.89 11.17 -21.49
C GLY A 265 1.52 10.58 -20.23
N THR A 266 2.42 11.30 -19.53
CA THR A 266 3.00 10.80 -18.27
C THR A 266 1.92 10.76 -17.19
N ARG A 267 1.07 11.79 -17.12
CA ARG A 267 -0.10 11.83 -16.22
C ARG A 267 -1.04 10.67 -16.51
N ALA A 268 -1.39 10.43 -17.76
CA ALA A 268 -2.20 9.28 -18.16
C ALA A 268 -1.57 7.95 -17.70
N ALA A 269 -0.26 7.79 -17.87
CA ALA A 269 0.44 6.58 -17.45
C ALA A 269 0.39 6.35 -15.94
N ILE A 270 0.35 7.42 -15.14
CA ILE A 270 0.19 7.35 -13.68
C ILE A 270 -1.27 7.07 -13.30
N LEU A 271 -2.25 7.70 -13.97
CA LEU A 271 -3.67 7.43 -13.75
C LEU A 271 -4.04 5.96 -13.99
N ALA A 272 -3.34 5.26 -14.88
CA ALA A 272 -3.52 3.82 -15.05
C ALA A 272 -3.24 3.01 -13.77
N PHE A 273 -2.33 3.46 -12.91
CA PHE A 273 -2.13 2.86 -11.58
C PHE A 273 -3.25 3.22 -10.61
N LEU A 274 -3.75 4.46 -10.66
CA LEU A 274 -4.73 4.94 -9.69
C LEU A 274 -6.15 4.40 -9.99
N GLN A 275 -6.52 4.31 -11.26
CA GLN A 275 -7.90 4.03 -11.69
C GLN A 275 -8.08 2.62 -12.27
N LYS A 276 -7.09 2.11 -13.01
CA LYS A 276 -7.23 0.88 -13.79
C LYS A 276 -6.09 -0.12 -13.56
N PHE A 277 -5.62 -0.23 -12.31
CA PHE A 277 -4.48 -1.10 -11.97
C PHE A 277 -4.73 -2.59 -12.26
N ASP A 278 -5.96 -3.06 -12.02
CA ASP A 278 -6.39 -4.41 -12.40
C ASP A 278 -6.13 -4.70 -13.87
N GLU A 279 -6.50 -3.75 -14.73
CA GLU A 279 -6.34 -3.86 -16.18
C GLU A 279 -4.87 -3.79 -16.57
N LEU A 280 -4.10 -2.87 -15.99
CA LEU A 280 -2.66 -2.75 -16.20
C LEU A 280 -1.91 -4.07 -15.90
N CYS A 281 -2.29 -4.75 -14.81
CA CYS A 281 -1.64 -5.98 -14.37
C CYS A 281 -1.99 -7.21 -15.23
N LYS A 282 -2.97 -7.12 -16.13
CA LYS A 282 -3.27 -8.21 -17.09
C LYS A 282 -2.14 -8.41 -18.12
N GLY A 283 -1.27 -7.43 -18.30
CA GLY A 283 -0.24 -7.44 -19.35
C GLY A 283 -0.79 -6.90 -20.67
N ASN A 284 0.02 -6.96 -21.72
CA ASN A 284 -0.28 -6.43 -23.05
C ASN A 284 -1.44 -7.16 -23.73
N SER A 285 -2.27 -6.44 -24.49
CA SER A 285 -3.45 -6.99 -25.17
C SER A 285 -3.13 -8.01 -26.27
N TYR A 286 -1.94 -7.94 -26.86
CA TYR A 286 -1.44 -8.90 -27.86
C TYR A 286 -0.61 -10.03 -27.24
N ASP A 287 0.05 -9.78 -26.10
CA ASP A 287 0.75 -10.81 -25.32
C ASP A 287 0.68 -10.52 -23.80
N SER A 288 -0.25 -11.19 -23.12
CA SER A 288 -0.46 -11.06 -21.68
C SER A 288 0.75 -11.40 -20.79
N LYS A 289 1.81 -12.01 -21.33
CA LYS A 289 3.06 -12.27 -20.60
C LYS A 289 3.97 -11.04 -20.55
N ILE A 290 3.77 -10.09 -21.46
CA ILE A 290 4.56 -8.86 -21.55
C ILE A 290 3.86 -7.75 -20.78
N PHE A 291 4.57 -7.14 -19.83
CA PHE A 291 4.09 -5.93 -19.17
C PHE A 291 4.56 -4.69 -19.93
N ALA A 292 3.91 -4.42 -21.05
CA ALA A 292 4.14 -3.21 -21.84
C ALA A 292 2.80 -2.75 -22.39
N ARG A 293 2.30 -1.59 -21.98
CA ARG A 293 1.00 -1.05 -22.39
C ARG A 293 1.17 0.30 -23.05
N VAL A 294 0.30 0.58 -24.02
CA VAL A 294 0.06 1.94 -24.52
C VAL A 294 -1.32 2.35 -24.04
N LEU A 295 -1.41 3.57 -23.57
CA LEU A 295 -2.65 4.17 -23.09
C LEU A 295 -2.75 5.60 -23.58
N GLU A 296 -3.97 6.10 -23.62
CA GLU A 296 -4.27 7.48 -23.94
C GLU A 296 -5.06 8.08 -22.80
N GLY A 297 -4.68 9.28 -22.40
CA GLY A 297 -5.44 10.08 -21.47
C GLY A 297 -6.60 10.78 -22.17
N VAL A 298 -7.76 10.72 -21.54
CA VAL A 298 -8.98 11.39 -21.98
C VAL A 298 -9.32 12.47 -20.94
N ASP A 299 -9.87 13.57 -21.43
CA ASP A 299 -10.44 14.66 -20.65
C ASP A 299 -11.97 14.49 -20.73
N GLU A 300 -12.54 13.74 -19.79
CA GLU A 300 -13.97 13.38 -19.78
C GLU A 300 -14.85 14.57 -19.42
N ASP A 301 -14.40 15.44 -18.50
CA ASP A 301 -15.15 16.62 -18.06
C ASP A 301 -14.88 17.91 -18.87
N SER A 302 -13.96 17.84 -19.83
CA SER A 302 -13.59 18.92 -20.76
C SER A 302 -12.97 20.15 -20.08
N ASP A 303 -12.27 19.97 -18.96
CA ASP A 303 -11.58 21.05 -18.23
C ASP A 303 -10.16 21.35 -18.76
N GLY A 304 -9.72 20.61 -19.79
CA GLY A 304 -8.38 20.69 -20.37
C GLY A 304 -7.36 19.81 -19.66
N VAL A 305 -7.79 18.93 -18.75
CA VAL A 305 -6.95 18.13 -17.90
C VAL A 305 -7.34 16.65 -18.01
N ILE A 306 -6.35 15.79 -18.28
CA ILE A 306 -6.60 14.35 -18.33
C ILE A 306 -7.08 13.84 -16.97
N ASP A 307 -8.29 13.29 -16.92
CA ASP A 307 -8.95 12.79 -15.73
C ASP A 307 -9.26 11.28 -15.81
N SER A 308 -9.09 10.69 -16.98
CA SER A 308 -9.42 9.30 -17.28
C SER A 308 -8.43 8.73 -18.32
N ILE A 309 -8.44 7.41 -18.49
CA ILE A 309 -7.53 6.73 -19.43
C ILE A 309 -8.18 5.57 -20.16
N GLU A 310 -7.74 5.35 -21.39
CA GLU A 310 -8.07 4.17 -22.20
C GLU A 310 -6.80 3.39 -22.56
N PHE A 311 -6.88 2.06 -22.53
CA PHE A 311 -5.77 1.23 -23.01
C PHE A 311 -5.90 1.03 -24.52
N LEU A 312 -4.87 1.44 -25.26
CA LEU A 312 -4.77 1.24 -26.70
C LEU A 312 -4.09 -0.09 -27.05
N GLU A 313 -3.29 -0.60 -26.12
CA GLU A 313 -2.57 -1.88 -26.19
C GLU A 313 -2.27 -2.41 -24.79
#